data_AF-A0A7Y4VMG5-F1
#
_entry.id   AF-A0A7Y4VMG5-F1
#
_cell.length_a   1.000
_cell.length_b   1.000
_cell.length_c   1.000
_cell.angle_alpha   90.00
_cell.angle_beta   90.00
_cell.angle_gamma   90.00
#
_symmetry.space_group_name_H-M   'P 1'
#
loop_
_entity.id
_entity.type
_entity.pdbx_description
1 polymer ?
#
loop_
_entity_poly.entity_id
_entity_poly.type
_entity_poly.pdbx_seq_one_letter_code
_entity_poly.pdbx_strand_id
1 'polypeptide(L)'
;MEVARKDYQKKTAAWKANIDTLMNEVQQEIVKFEKESQKMTAKERDLSKQLIQTKQQQFADYQKAINQKAGQEDNQMTKKVLDEINAYIKEYGKNHNCKIILAATDYGNIAYADEGLDITEEVLEGLNKKYSGQ
;
A
#
# COMPACT_ATOMS: atom_id res chain seq x y z
N MET A 1 5.84 -9.92 10.16
CA MET A 1 6.16 -8.62 9.50
C MET A 1 6.45 -8.74 8.01
N GLU A 2 7.30 -9.68 7.57
CA GLU A 2 7.61 -9.85 6.14
C GLU A 2 6.37 -10.21 5.29
N VAL A 3 5.46 -11.03 5.85
CA VAL A 3 4.19 -11.41 5.21
C VAL A 3 3.30 -10.20 4.93
N ALA A 4 3.09 -9.34 5.93
CA ALA A 4 2.27 -8.12 5.77
C ALA A 4 2.81 -7.21 4.65
N ARG A 5 4.15 -7.01 4.62
CA ARG A 5 4.80 -6.23 3.57
C ARG A 5 4.62 -6.85 2.19
N LYS A 6 4.75 -8.17 2.06
CA LYS A 6 4.52 -8.90 0.80
C LYS A 6 3.06 -8.80 0.33
N ASP A 7 2.10 -8.90 1.25
CA ASP A 7 0.68 -8.77 0.92
C ASP A 7 0.33 -7.37 0.41
N TYR A 8 0.87 -6.32 1.05
CA TYR A 8 0.71 -4.95 0.59
C TYR A 8 1.35 -4.72 -0.79
N GLN A 9 2.56 -5.23 -1.01
CA GLN A 9 3.22 -5.18 -2.32
C GLN A 9 2.40 -5.88 -3.41
N LYS A 10 1.80 -7.03 -3.09
CA LYS A 10 0.93 -7.76 -4.02
C LYS A 10 -0.35 -6.98 -4.36
N LYS A 11 -1.00 -6.39 -3.35
CA LYS A 11 -2.20 -5.55 -3.55
C LYS A 11 -1.90 -4.32 -4.41
N THR A 12 -0.83 -3.59 -4.08
CA THR A 12 -0.41 -2.40 -4.83
C THR A 12 0.01 -2.71 -6.26
N ALA A 13 0.70 -3.83 -6.49
CA ALA A 13 1.03 -4.30 -7.83
C ALA A 13 -0.23 -4.63 -8.65
N ALA A 14 -1.20 -5.32 -8.05
CA ALA A 14 -2.47 -5.64 -8.70
C ALA A 14 -3.27 -4.37 -9.05
N TRP A 15 -3.35 -3.40 -8.14
CA TRP A 15 -4.00 -2.12 -8.42
C TRP A 15 -3.32 -1.34 -9.54
N LYS A 16 -1.98 -1.32 -9.56
CA LYS A 16 -1.22 -0.69 -10.64
C LYS A 16 -1.50 -1.35 -11.98
N ALA A 17 -1.47 -2.68 -12.05
CA ALA A 17 -1.78 -3.43 -13.27
C ALA A 17 -3.20 -3.14 -13.80
N ASN A 18 -4.18 -2.99 -12.90
CA ASN A 18 -5.55 -2.63 -13.27
C ASN A 18 -5.62 -1.21 -13.84
N ILE A 19 -4.93 -0.25 -13.23
CA ILE A 19 -4.86 1.13 -13.74
C ILE A 19 -4.23 1.14 -15.14
N ASP A 20 -3.10 0.45 -15.32
CA ASP A 20 -2.41 0.39 -16.61
C ASP A 20 -3.29 -0.25 -17.69
N THR A 21 -4.05 -1.29 -17.33
CA THR A 21 -5.00 -1.94 -18.23
C THR A 21 -6.12 -0.99 -18.65
N LEU A 22 -6.79 -0.34 -17.70
CA LEU A 22 -7.86 0.62 -17.99
C LEU A 22 -7.38 1.82 -18.80
N MET A 23 -6.16 2.30 -18.52
CA MET A 23 -5.53 3.37 -19.30
C MET A 23 -5.34 2.95 -20.76
N ASN A 24 -4.82 1.75 -20.99
CA ASN A 24 -4.63 1.21 -22.33
C ASN A 24 -5.97 1.04 -23.07
N GLU A 25 -7.01 0.54 -22.38
CA GLU A 25 -8.35 0.41 -22.96
C GLU A 25 -8.92 1.77 -23.40
N VAL A 26 -8.85 2.78 -22.53
CA VAL A 26 -9.31 4.14 -22.85
C VAL A 26 -8.53 4.72 -24.03
N GLN A 27 -7.21 4.55 -24.05
CA GLN A 27 -6.37 5.02 -25.15
C GLN A 27 -6.69 4.31 -26.47
N GLN A 28 -6.92 3.01 -26.44
CA GLN A 28 -7.30 2.23 -27.62
C GLN A 28 -8.66 2.66 -28.16
N GLU A 29 -9.63 2.93 -27.29
CA GLU A 29 -10.95 3.42 -27.71
C GLU A 29 -10.88 4.80 -28.37
N ILE A 30 -10.03 5.70 -27.87
CA ILE A 30 -9.78 7.01 -28.49
C ILE A 30 -9.19 6.83 -29.89
N VAL A 31 -8.13 6.03 -30.02
CA VAL A 31 -7.48 5.77 -31.31
C VAL A 31 -8.45 5.11 -32.30
N LYS A 32 -9.28 4.18 -31.84
CA LYS A 32 -10.30 3.52 -32.66
C LYS A 32 -11.34 4.54 -33.14
N PHE A 33 -11.84 5.38 -32.23
CA PHE A 33 -12.79 6.43 -32.55
C PHE A 33 -12.21 7.40 -33.58
N GLU A 34 -10.97 7.86 -33.43
CA GLU A 34 -10.33 8.75 -34.40
C GLU A 34 -10.31 8.14 -35.81
N LYS A 35 -9.93 6.86 -35.94
CA LYS A 35 -9.89 6.14 -37.21
C LYS A 35 -11.27 5.90 -37.82
N GLU A 36 -12.26 5.57 -37.00
CA GLU A 36 -13.61 5.21 -37.46
C GLU A 36 -14.55 6.42 -37.59
N SER A 37 -14.21 7.56 -36.97
CA SER A 37 -15.03 8.77 -36.92
C SER A 37 -15.47 9.28 -38.29
N GLN A 38 -14.62 9.10 -39.31
CA GLN A 38 -14.90 9.51 -40.69
C GLN A 38 -15.99 8.67 -41.36
N LYS A 39 -16.19 7.43 -40.91
CA LYS A 39 -17.20 6.49 -41.43
C LYS A 39 -18.50 6.52 -40.63
N MET A 40 -18.50 7.17 -39.46
CA MET A 40 -19.64 7.25 -38.56
C MET A 40 -20.59 8.40 -38.93
N THR A 41 -21.90 8.16 -38.72
CA THR A 41 -22.92 9.21 -38.75
C THR A 41 -22.71 10.22 -37.61
N ALA A 42 -23.34 11.39 -37.70
CA ALA A 42 -23.24 12.40 -36.65
C ALA A 42 -23.74 11.89 -35.28
N LYS A 43 -24.80 11.08 -35.27
CA LYS A 43 -25.38 10.49 -34.06
C LYS A 43 -24.46 9.45 -33.44
N GLU A 44 -23.84 8.58 -34.24
CA GLU A 44 -22.88 7.60 -33.76
C GLU A 44 -21.63 8.27 -33.18
N ARG A 45 -21.14 9.32 -33.84
CA ARG A 45 -20.00 10.11 -33.32
C ARG A 45 -20.29 10.74 -31.98
N ASP A 46 -21.48 11.32 -31.81
CA ASP A 46 -21.88 11.93 -30.54
C ASP A 46 -21.94 10.89 -29.42
N LEU A 47 -22.58 9.75 -29.67
CA LEU A 47 -22.67 8.65 -28.71
C LEU A 47 -21.28 8.10 -28.33
N SER A 48 -20.39 7.89 -29.30
CA SER A 48 -19.03 7.43 -29.04
C SER A 48 -18.23 8.45 -28.23
N LYS A 49 -18.38 9.75 -28.48
CA LYS A 49 -17.75 10.80 -27.67
C LYS A 49 -18.23 10.76 -26.23
N GLN A 50 -19.54 10.66 -26.01
CA GLN A 50 -20.11 10.56 -24.66
C GLN A 50 -19.61 9.32 -23.92
N LEU A 51 -19.49 8.18 -24.61
CA LEU A 51 -18.98 6.94 -24.04
C LEU A 51 -17.51 7.08 -23.64
N ILE A 52 -16.65 7.62 -24.52
CA ILE A 52 -15.24 7.86 -24.25
C ILE A 52 -15.09 8.82 -23.06
N GLN A 53 -15.85 9.92 -23.04
CA GLN A 53 -15.83 10.88 -21.95
C GLN A 53 -16.23 10.23 -20.62
N THR A 54 -17.28 9.40 -20.63
CA THR A 54 -17.71 8.64 -19.44
C THR A 54 -16.62 7.71 -18.96
N LYS A 55 -15.95 6.98 -19.85
CA LYS A 55 -14.84 6.08 -19.50
C LYS A 55 -13.63 6.83 -18.95
N GLN A 56 -13.28 7.98 -19.53
CA GLN A 56 -12.22 8.84 -19.01
C GLN A 56 -12.53 9.32 -17.58
N GLN A 57 -13.78 9.72 -17.32
CA GLN A 57 -14.22 10.12 -15.98
C GLN A 57 -14.15 8.94 -15.00
N GLN A 58 -14.69 7.78 -15.39
CA GLN A 58 -14.63 6.56 -14.57
C GLN A 58 -13.19 6.14 -14.25
N PHE A 59 -12.28 6.26 -15.23
CA PHE A 59 -10.86 5.99 -15.03
C PHE A 59 -10.23 6.95 -14.02
N ALA A 60 -10.49 8.25 -14.14
CA ALA A 60 -9.98 9.26 -13.20
C ALA A 60 -10.50 9.01 -11.77
N ASP A 61 -11.79 8.71 -11.63
CA ASP A 61 -12.40 8.38 -10.34
C ASP A 61 -11.82 7.09 -9.74
N TYR A 62 -11.62 6.06 -10.57
CA TYR A 62 -10.98 4.82 -10.15
C TYR A 62 -9.54 5.05 -9.68
N GLN A 63 -8.76 5.81 -10.44
CA GLN A 63 -7.37 6.14 -10.08
C GLN A 63 -7.32 6.89 -8.73
N LYS A 64 -8.21 7.85 -8.52
CA LYS A 64 -8.32 8.57 -7.25
C LYS A 64 -8.70 7.64 -6.09
N ALA A 65 -9.69 6.77 -6.29
CA ALA A 65 -10.14 5.82 -5.28
C ALA A 65 -9.04 4.83 -4.90
N ILE A 66 -8.26 4.34 -5.87
CA ILE A 66 -7.13 3.44 -5.62
C ILE A 66 -6.02 4.14 -4.85
N ASN A 67 -5.67 5.39 -5.18
CA ASN A 67 -4.67 6.14 -4.43
C ASN A 67 -5.09 6.37 -2.97
N GLN A 68 -6.36 6.70 -2.74
CA GLN A 68 -6.90 6.85 -1.39
C GLN A 68 -6.87 5.51 -0.63
N LYS A 69 -7.32 4.43 -1.28
CA LYS A 69 -7.31 3.08 -0.69
C LYS A 69 -5.89 2.63 -0.36
N ALA A 70 -4.92 2.89 -1.23
CA ALA A 70 -3.52 2.53 -0.99
C ALA A 70 -2.94 3.23 0.23
N GLY A 71 -3.24 4.53 0.42
CA GLY A 71 -2.84 5.26 1.62
C GLY A 71 -3.53 4.75 2.89
N GLN A 72 -4.81 4.39 2.82
CA GLN A 72 -5.52 3.79 3.95
C GLN A 72 -4.96 2.42 4.33
N GLU A 73 -4.69 1.57 3.35
CA GLU A 73 -4.15 0.22 3.57
C GLU A 73 -2.72 0.28 4.13
N ASP A 74 -1.91 1.23 3.67
CA ASP A 74 -0.54 1.46 4.18
C ASP A 74 -0.56 1.89 5.65
N ASN A 75 -1.42 2.86 5.99
CA ASN A 75 -1.62 3.30 7.37
C ASN A 75 -2.15 2.16 8.26
N GLN A 76 -3.10 1.37 7.77
CA GLN A 76 -3.65 0.24 8.52
C GLN A 76 -2.60 -0.85 8.76
N MET A 77 -1.81 -1.18 7.74
CA MET A 77 -0.73 -2.15 7.87
C MET A 77 0.34 -1.66 8.84
N THR A 78 0.78 -0.41 8.70
CA THR A 78 1.77 0.22 9.59
C THR A 78 1.27 0.19 11.04
N LYS A 79 0.02 0.57 11.26
CA LYS A 79 -0.60 0.49 12.59
C LYS A 79 -0.61 -0.93 13.14
N LYS A 80 -1.03 -1.92 12.34
CA LYS A 80 -1.04 -3.32 12.76
C LYS A 80 0.35 -3.81 13.16
N VAL A 81 1.37 -3.49 12.37
CA VAL A 81 2.76 -3.85 12.68
C VAL A 81 3.23 -3.18 13.98
N LEU A 82 2.94 -1.89 14.17
CA LEU A 82 3.26 -1.18 15.41
C LEU A 82 2.55 -1.78 16.63
N ASP A 83 1.27 -2.16 16.48
CA ASP A 83 0.50 -2.81 17.54
C ASP A 83 1.10 -4.18 17.91
N GLU A 84 1.52 -4.97 16.92
CA GLU A 84 2.22 -6.26 17.13
C GLU A 84 3.58 -6.06 17.83
N ILE A 85 4.37 -5.07 17.41
CA ILE A 85 5.63 -4.69 18.04
C ILE A 85 5.40 -4.28 19.49
N ASN A 86 4.45 -3.37 19.75
CA ASN A 86 4.16 -2.89 21.10
C ASN A 86 3.66 -4.00 22.02
N ALA A 87 2.81 -4.89 21.51
CA ALA A 87 2.34 -6.06 22.26
C ALA A 87 3.51 -6.98 22.64
N TYR A 88 4.41 -7.25 21.70
CA TYR A 88 5.58 -8.08 21.93
C TYR A 88 6.57 -7.44 22.90
N ILE A 89 6.92 -6.15 22.73
CA ILE A 89 7.81 -5.41 23.64
C ILE A 89 7.27 -5.44 25.08
N LYS A 90 5.95 -5.29 25.25
CA LYS A 90 5.30 -5.36 26.57
C LYS A 90 5.39 -6.76 27.19
N GLU A 91 5.27 -7.81 26.39
CA GLU A 91 5.45 -9.19 26.85
C GLU A 91 6.91 -9.46 27.22
N TYR A 92 7.84 -9.08 26.34
CA TYR A 92 9.28 -9.19 26.54
C TYR A 92 9.72 -8.52 27.85
N GLY A 93 9.30 -7.26 28.07
CA GLY A 93 9.67 -6.52 29.27
C GLY A 93 9.15 -7.15 30.57
N LYS A 94 7.97 -7.78 30.54
CA LYS A 94 7.46 -8.55 31.69
C LYS A 94 8.29 -9.80 31.96
N ASN A 95 8.63 -10.55 30.90
CA ASN A 95 9.37 -11.81 31.01
C ASN A 95 10.82 -11.58 31.47
N HIS A 96 11.43 -10.46 31.07
CA HIS A 96 12.82 -10.11 31.41
C HIS A 96 12.94 -9.13 32.58
N ASN A 97 11.84 -8.85 33.30
CA ASN A 97 11.80 -7.91 34.41
C ASN A 97 12.26 -6.48 34.06
N CYS A 98 12.20 -6.09 32.79
CA CYS A 98 12.51 -4.74 32.35
C CYS A 98 11.49 -3.76 32.95
N LYS A 99 11.98 -2.72 33.62
CA LYS A 99 11.12 -1.65 34.15
C LYS A 99 10.77 -0.61 33.10
N ILE A 100 11.66 -0.42 32.13
CA ILE A 100 11.52 0.54 31.03
C ILE A 100 12.18 -0.09 29.79
N ILE A 101 11.57 0.11 28.63
CA ILE A 101 12.17 -0.14 27.31
C ILE A 101 12.07 1.17 26.54
N LEU A 102 13.20 1.62 25.96
CA LEU A 102 13.29 2.87 25.23
C LEU A 102 13.46 2.57 23.74
N ALA A 103 12.61 3.17 22.90
CA ALA A 103 12.78 3.10 21.45
C ALA A 103 13.86 4.08 21.00
N ALA A 104 14.96 3.56 20.46
CA ALA A 104 15.96 4.36 19.78
C ALA A 104 15.47 4.63 18.34
N THR A 105 15.33 5.90 17.97
CA THR A 105 15.04 6.33 16.60
C THR A 105 16.13 7.31 16.16
N ASP A 106 16.26 7.54 14.86
CA ASP A 106 17.23 8.52 14.31
C ASP A 106 17.00 9.96 14.82
N TYR A 107 15.80 10.24 15.33
CA TYR A 107 15.41 11.51 15.96
C TYR A 107 15.19 11.36 17.48
N GLY A 108 15.73 10.29 18.07
CA GLY A 108 15.51 9.92 19.47
C GLY A 108 16.33 10.74 20.45
N ASN A 109 15.97 10.61 21.73
CA ASN A 109 16.63 11.33 22.85
C ASN A 109 17.87 10.62 23.40
N ILE A 110 18.32 9.52 22.77
CA ILE A 110 19.46 8.72 23.23
C ILE A 110 20.68 9.14 22.40
N ALA A 111 21.62 9.85 23.04
CA ALA A 111 22.84 10.30 22.38
C ALA A 111 23.88 9.17 22.19
N TYR A 112 23.89 8.20 23.12
CA TYR A 112 24.74 7.01 23.09
C TYR A 112 24.13 5.94 24.00
N ALA A 113 24.18 4.69 23.54
CA ALA A 113 23.89 3.51 24.35
C ALA A 113 24.93 2.44 24.02
N ASP A 114 25.33 1.68 25.04
CA ASP A 114 26.20 0.53 24.85
C ASP A 114 25.46 -0.58 24.09
N GLU A 115 26.16 -1.29 23.18
CA GLU A 115 25.57 -2.36 22.36
C GLU A 115 25.00 -3.50 23.23
N GLY A 116 25.57 -3.74 24.42
CA GLY A 116 25.07 -4.76 25.35
C GLY A 116 23.70 -4.43 25.98
N LEU A 117 23.19 -3.20 25.79
CA LEU A 117 21.85 -2.78 26.21
C LEU A 117 20.84 -2.79 25.06
N ASP A 118 21.29 -3.02 23.82
CA ASP A 118 20.44 -3.09 22.65
C ASP A 118 19.78 -4.47 22.54
N ILE A 119 18.46 -4.50 22.71
CA ILE A 119 17.64 -5.72 22.61
C ILE A 119 17.02 -5.91 21.22
N THR A 120 17.38 -5.08 20.23
CA THR A 120 16.71 -5.01 18.92
C THR A 120 16.76 -6.35 18.20
N GLU A 121 17.91 -7.02 18.15
CA GLU A 121 18.05 -8.32 17.48
C GLU A 121 17.18 -9.41 18.14
N GLU A 122 17.20 -9.50 19.46
CA GLU A 122 16.40 -10.48 20.21
C GLU A 122 14.89 -10.26 20.00
N VAL A 123 14.46 -8.99 20.04
CA VAL A 123 13.08 -8.61 19.80
C VAL A 123 12.67 -8.91 18.35
N LEU A 124 13.53 -8.63 17.37
CA LEU A 124 13.28 -8.93 15.96
C LEU A 124 13.14 -10.43 15.72
N GLU A 125 14.02 -11.25 16.28
CA GLU A 125 13.91 -12.70 16.21
C GLU A 125 12.60 -13.21 16.81
N GLY A 126 12.25 -12.72 18.01
CA GLY A 126 11.04 -13.12 18.70
C GLY A 126 9.76 -12.72 17.96
N LEU A 127 9.72 -11.50 17.41
CA LEU A 127 8.63 -11.03 16.55
C LEU A 127 8.51 -11.88 15.29
N ASN A 128 9.61 -12.18 14.61
CA ASN A 128 9.58 -13.04 13.43
C ASN A 128 9.15 -14.46 13.78
N LYS A 129 9.62 -15.05 14.88
CA LYS A 129 9.15 -16.39 15.32
C LYS A 129 7.65 -16.39 15.62
N LYS A 130 7.13 -15.34 16.26
CA LYS A 130 5.73 -15.24 16.66
C LYS A 130 4.77 -14.93 15.49
N TYR A 131 5.22 -14.19 14.48
CA TYR A 131 4.36 -13.64 13.42
C TYR A 131 4.79 -14.00 11.97
N SER A 132 5.84 -14.80 11.74
CA SER A 132 6.21 -15.29 10.40
C SER A 132 5.57 -16.64 10.03
N GLY A 133 4.79 -17.25 10.93
CA GLY A 133 4.12 -18.54 10.72
C GLY A 133 2.59 -18.47 10.55
N GLN A 134 2.03 -17.29 10.34
CA GLN A 134 0.60 -17.07 10.04
C GLN A 134 0.40 -16.59 8.60
#